data_AF-M0QSN0-F1
#
_entry.id   AF-M0QSN0-F1
#
_cell.length_a   1.000
_cell.length_b   1.000
_cell.length_c   1.000
_cell.angle_alpha   90.00
_cell.angle_beta   90.00
_cell.angle_gamma   90.00
#
_symmetry.space_group_name_H-M   'P 1'
#
loop_
_entity.id
_entity.type
_entity.pdbx_description
1 polymer ?
#
loop_
_entity_poly.entity_id
_entity_poly.type
_entity_poly.pdbx_seq_one_letter_code
_entity_poly.pdbx_strand_id
1 'polypeptide(L)'
;MDDILAAAAKLQEQYKHLQERNSRLTAALEDKSKKLQALHQSVEQRGKDLAALELQAHHKFAEELRLRAGSRVKLDVGGVHFTTSLTTLMTEPDSMLAAMFSGRHELEKDDDGRVFIDRDGELFNYVLQYLREGELDLFQLPSGVKQRLKREAAFYCLPKLEEKLGSDAEAKALPGSVHLAVLVYYGPGVEPRFITQGDPLHLADRFPKLQGSYPDQSVVRELWRTRVLPVILESYHNYHLISVEKESPYYWEVHLNRIVP
;
A
#
# COMPACT_ATOMS: atom_id res chain seq x y z
N MET A 1 -40.71 -78.26 19.63
CA MET A 1 -41.00 -77.33 20.76
C MET A 1 -39.71 -76.98 21.48
N ASP A 2 -38.83 -77.96 21.75
CA ASP A 2 -37.53 -77.75 22.40
C ASP A 2 -36.56 -76.84 21.62
N ASP A 3 -36.49 -76.95 20.28
CA ASP A 3 -35.62 -76.08 19.46
C ASP A 3 -36.02 -74.60 19.51
N ILE A 4 -37.32 -74.32 19.65
CA ILE A 4 -37.86 -72.96 19.76
C ILE A 4 -37.51 -72.37 21.14
N LEU A 5 -37.61 -73.18 22.20
CA LEU A 5 -37.23 -72.78 23.56
C LEU A 5 -35.72 -72.52 23.67
N ALA A 6 -34.89 -73.35 23.04
CA ALA A 6 -33.44 -73.15 22.98
C ALA A 6 -33.05 -71.87 22.21
N ALA A 7 -33.70 -71.59 21.08
CA ALA A 7 -33.50 -70.36 20.32
C ALA A 7 -33.92 -69.11 21.11
N ALA A 8 -35.04 -69.16 21.82
CA ALA A 8 -35.52 -68.07 22.68
C ALA A 8 -34.54 -67.77 23.83
N ALA A 9 -33.99 -68.79 24.47
CA ALA A 9 -32.99 -68.64 25.53
C ALA A 9 -31.70 -67.97 25.01
N LYS A 10 -31.21 -68.39 23.84
CA LYS A 10 -30.02 -67.80 23.19
C LYS A 10 -30.25 -66.34 22.81
N LEU A 11 -31.44 -66.00 22.31
CA LEU A 11 -31.81 -64.62 21.98
C LEU A 11 -31.88 -63.73 23.24
N GLN A 12 -32.41 -64.27 24.35
CA GLN A 12 -32.49 -63.57 25.63
C GLN A 12 -31.10 -63.29 26.21
N GLU A 13 -30.17 -64.24 26.08
CA GLU A 13 -28.77 -64.06 26.48
C GLU A 13 -28.05 -63.00 25.62
N GLN A 14 -28.26 -63.03 24.30
CA GLN A 14 -27.75 -61.99 23.39
C GLN A 14 -28.30 -60.61 23.73
N TYR A 15 -29.59 -60.50 24.04
CA TYR A 15 -30.22 -59.24 24.44
C TYR A 15 -29.59 -58.69 25.73
N LYS A 16 -29.35 -59.54 26.73
CA LYS A 16 -28.67 -59.16 27.97
C LYS A 16 -27.25 -58.66 27.70
N HIS A 17 -26.47 -59.37 26.88
CA HIS A 17 -25.12 -58.94 26.53
C HIS A 17 -25.11 -57.61 25.75
N LEU A 18 -26.11 -57.40 24.87
CA LEU A 18 -26.27 -56.15 24.14
C LEU A 18 -26.61 -54.98 25.07
N GLN A 19 -27.49 -55.21 26.06
CA GLN A 19 -27.81 -54.22 27.10
C GLN A 19 -26.58 -53.82 27.92
N GLU A 20 -25.78 -54.79 28.35
CA GLU A 20 -24.52 -54.53 29.08
C GLU A 20 -23.53 -53.74 28.21
N ARG A 21 -23.39 -54.10 26.94
CA ARG A 21 -22.52 -53.37 25.99
C ARG A 21 -23.00 -51.93 25.77
N ASN A 22 -24.31 -51.72 25.61
CA ASN A 22 -24.88 -50.39 25.45
C ASN A 22 -24.67 -49.53 26.70
N SER A 23 -24.87 -50.09 27.89
CA SER A 23 -24.60 -49.39 29.16
C SER A 23 -23.13 -48.98 29.30
N ARG A 24 -22.19 -49.84 28.89
CA ARG A 24 -20.76 -49.51 28.87
C ARG A 24 -20.44 -48.40 27.87
N LEU A 25 -21.05 -48.45 26.68
CA LEU A 25 -20.84 -47.45 25.63
C LEU A 25 -21.41 -46.08 26.03
N THR A 26 -22.59 -46.02 26.66
CA THR A 26 -23.17 -44.76 27.16
C THR A 26 -22.30 -44.14 28.24
N ALA A 27 -21.81 -44.94 29.20
CA ALA A 27 -20.88 -44.45 30.23
C ALA A 27 -19.57 -43.92 29.62
N ALA A 28 -19.01 -44.62 28.62
CA ALA A 28 -17.80 -44.18 27.93
C ALA A 28 -18.03 -42.89 27.10
N LEU A 29 -19.21 -42.75 26.48
CA LEU A 29 -19.58 -41.53 25.76
C LEU A 29 -19.75 -40.34 26.71
N GLU A 30 -20.35 -40.54 27.89
CA GLU A 30 -20.46 -39.50 28.91
C GLU A 30 -19.10 -39.07 29.44
N ASP A 31 -18.21 -40.01 29.74
CA ASP A 31 -16.83 -39.71 30.16
C ASP A 31 -16.07 -38.92 29.08
N LYS A 32 -16.20 -39.34 27.81
CA LYS A 32 -15.58 -38.64 26.68
C LYS A 32 -16.19 -37.24 26.48
N SER A 33 -17.49 -37.08 26.67
CA SER A 33 -18.18 -35.79 26.60
C SER A 33 -17.68 -34.83 27.69
N LYS A 34 -17.56 -35.30 28.94
CA LYS A 34 -17.00 -34.52 30.05
C LYS A 34 -15.55 -34.09 29.78
N LYS A 35 -14.72 -35.01 29.28
CA LYS A 35 -13.33 -34.72 28.89
C LYS A 35 -13.25 -33.68 27.76
N LEU A 36 -14.11 -33.80 26.74
CA LEU A 36 -14.18 -32.83 25.64
C LEU A 36 -14.60 -31.44 26.12
N GLN A 37 -15.57 -31.37 27.02
CA GLN A 37 -16.03 -30.11 27.59
C GLN A 37 -14.94 -29.43 28.43
N ALA A 38 -14.24 -30.19 29.27
CA ALA A 38 -13.09 -29.69 30.03
C ALA A 38 -11.95 -29.22 29.11
N LEU A 39 -11.67 -29.95 28.04
CA LEU A 39 -10.65 -29.56 27.06
C LEU A 39 -11.05 -28.27 26.33
N HIS A 40 -12.32 -28.13 25.94
CA HIS A 40 -12.82 -26.92 25.29
C HIS A 40 -12.66 -25.68 26.16
N GLN A 41 -13.04 -25.78 27.44
CA GLN A 41 -12.84 -24.71 28.43
C GLN A 41 -11.35 -24.35 28.59
N SER A 42 -10.47 -25.35 28.60
CA SER A 42 -9.02 -25.13 28.68
C SER A 42 -8.48 -24.39 27.45
N VAL A 43 -8.91 -24.76 26.25
CA VAL A 43 -8.52 -24.07 25.01
C VAL A 43 -9.02 -22.63 25.00
N GLU A 44 -10.27 -22.40 25.40
CA GLU A 44 -10.85 -21.06 25.47
C GLU A 44 -10.09 -20.17 26.46
N GLN A 45 -9.76 -20.71 27.64
CA GLN A 45 -8.97 -19.98 28.63
C GLN A 45 -7.58 -19.64 28.10
N ARG A 46 -6.89 -20.59 27.46
CA ARG A 46 -5.58 -20.35 26.85
C ARG A 46 -5.63 -19.27 25.77
N GLY A 47 -6.72 -19.23 24.98
CA GLY A 47 -6.95 -18.17 24.00
C GLY A 47 -7.08 -16.79 24.67
N LYS A 48 -7.81 -16.70 25.78
CA LYS A 48 -7.93 -15.45 26.57
C LYS A 48 -6.58 -15.04 27.20
N ASP A 49 -5.84 -15.99 27.75
CA ASP A 49 -4.54 -15.75 28.36
C ASP A 49 -3.51 -15.26 27.33
N LEU A 50 -3.50 -15.85 26.13
CA LEU A 50 -2.67 -15.40 25.00
C LEU A 50 -3.00 -13.97 24.58
N ALA A 51 -4.29 -13.66 24.38
CA ALA A 51 -4.72 -12.31 24.03
C ALA A 51 -4.36 -11.27 25.10
N ALA A 52 -4.47 -11.62 26.39
CA ALA A 52 -4.07 -10.76 27.49
C ALA A 52 -2.55 -10.51 27.52
N LEU A 53 -1.75 -11.56 27.26
CA LEU A 53 -0.29 -11.45 27.19
C LEU A 53 0.17 -10.60 26.00
N GLU A 54 -0.47 -10.76 24.83
CA GLU A 54 -0.22 -9.92 23.65
C GLU A 54 -0.53 -8.46 23.96
N LEU A 55 -1.70 -8.17 24.55
CA LEU A 55 -2.08 -6.81 24.95
C LEU A 55 -1.09 -6.21 25.96
N GLN A 56 -0.66 -7.00 26.95
CA GLN A 56 0.32 -6.56 27.93
C GLN A 56 1.68 -6.25 27.28
N ALA A 57 2.13 -7.08 26.33
CA ALA A 57 3.37 -6.85 25.59
C ALA A 57 3.29 -5.56 24.76
N HIS A 58 2.17 -5.34 24.06
CA HIS A 58 1.93 -4.09 23.32
C HIS A 58 1.94 -2.86 24.22
N HIS A 59 1.27 -2.92 25.39
CA HIS A 59 1.25 -1.81 26.34
C HIS A 59 2.65 -1.50 26.89
N LYS A 60 3.39 -2.54 27.31
CA LYS A 60 4.75 -2.39 27.83
C LYS A 60 5.67 -1.80 26.77
N PHE A 61 5.57 -2.25 25.53
CA PHE A 61 6.34 -1.73 24.41
C PHE A 61 6.02 -0.24 24.13
N ALA A 62 4.74 0.12 24.13
CA ALA A 62 4.32 1.52 23.97
C ALA A 62 4.84 2.40 25.11
N GLU A 63 4.88 1.89 26.35
CA GLU A 63 5.41 2.61 27.51
C GLU A 63 6.94 2.77 27.44
N GLU A 64 7.68 1.73 27.04
CA GLU A 64 9.12 1.79 26.79
C GLU A 64 9.47 2.76 25.67
N LEU A 65 8.69 2.76 24.59
CA LEU A 65 8.83 3.74 23.52
C LEU A 65 8.52 5.16 23.97
N ARG A 66 7.51 5.33 24.82
CA ARG A 66 7.17 6.64 25.39
C ARG A 66 8.29 7.17 26.29
N LEU A 67 8.95 6.30 27.07
CA LEU A 67 10.16 6.64 27.83
C LEU A 67 11.32 7.00 26.91
N ARG A 68 11.42 6.34 25.75
CA ARG A 68 12.42 6.60 24.72
C ARG A 68 12.00 7.64 23.69
N ALA A 69 10.83 8.27 23.82
CA ALA A 69 10.27 9.14 22.79
C ALA A 69 11.10 10.42 22.57
N GLY A 70 11.94 10.79 23.54
CA GLY A 70 12.93 11.87 23.42
C GLY A 70 14.30 11.43 22.89
N SER A 71 14.53 10.13 22.67
CA SER A 71 15.82 9.61 22.22
C SER A 71 16.02 9.95 20.75
N ARG A 72 17.05 10.74 20.47
CA ARG A 72 17.47 11.02 19.09
C ARG A 72 18.18 9.80 18.52
N VAL A 73 17.82 9.43 17.30
CA VAL A 73 18.47 8.42 16.48
C VAL A 73 19.23 9.14 15.37
N LYS A 74 20.49 8.76 15.17
CA LYS A 74 21.29 9.20 14.03
C LYS A 74 21.32 8.11 12.97
N LEU A 75 21.18 8.50 11.72
CA LEU A 75 21.21 7.59 10.57
C LEU A 75 22.25 8.09 9.57
N ASP A 76 22.87 7.16 8.86
CA ASP A 76 23.60 7.39 7.62
C ASP A 76 22.86 6.63 6.52
N VAL A 77 22.25 7.34 5.58
CA VAL A 77 21.50 6.74 4.46
C VAL A 77 22.24 7.04 3.17
N GLY A 78 23.02 6.06 2.69
CA GLY A 78 23.83 6.19 1.48
C GLY A 78 24.82 7.36 1.51
N GLY A 79 25.35 7.72 2.68
CA GLY A 79 26.25 8.86 2.90
C GLY A 79 25.55 10.16 3.34
N VAL A 80 24.21 10.18 3.38
CA VAL A 80 23.44 11.34 3.85
C VAL A 80 23.03 11.14 5.31
N HIS A 81 23.43 12.08 6.15
CA HIS A 81 23.21 11.98 7.60
C HIS A 81 21.88 12.58 8.04
N PHE A 82 21.12 11.81 8.83
CA PHE A 82 19.86 12.24 9.42
C PHE A 82 19.91 12.17 10.94
N THR A 83 19.12 13.02 11.58
CA THR A 83 18.78 12.90 13.00
C THR A 83 17.27 12.99 13.16
N THR A 84 16.68 12.01 13.84
CA THR A 84 15.23 11.93 14.07
C THR A 84 14.93 11.28 15.43
N SER A 85 13.66 11.07 15.77
CA SER A 85 13.27 10.32 16.98
C SER A 85 12.88 8.88 16.66
N LEU A 86 12.96 8.01 17.66
CA LEU A 86 12.40 6.65 17.58
C LEU A 86 10.90 6.69 17.25
N THR A 87 10.16 7.65 17.82
CA THR A 87 8.72 7.79 17.54
C THR A 87 8.44 8.00 16.05
N THR A 88 9.24 8.80 15.35
CA THR A 88 9.08 9.00 13.90
C THR A 88 9.39 7.73 13.11
N LEU A 89 10.46 7.01 13.45
CA LEU A 89 10.84 5.77 12.74
C LEU A 89 9.83 4.63 12.97
N MET A 90 9.01 4.75 14.01
CA MET A 90 8.06 3.74 14.44
C MET A 90 6.60 4.17 14.23
N THR A 91 6.38 5.27 13.49
CA THR A 91 5.04 5.76 13.11
C THR A 91 4.22 4.67 12.43
N GLU A 92 4.86 3.83 11.60
CA GLU A 92 4.25 2.65 10.98
C GLU A 92 4.80 1.36 11.60
N PRO A 93 4.05 0.68 12.49
CA PRO A 93 4.53 -0.48 13.23
C PRO A 93 4.99 -1.66 12.37
N ASP A 94 4.39 -1.79 11.18
CA ASP A 94 4.67 -2.88 10.23
C ASP A 94 5.83 -2.55 9.27
N SER A 95 6.43 -1.37 9.40
CA SER A 95 7.54 -0.95 8.55
C SER A 95 8.86 -1.60 8.93
N MET A 96 9.76 -1.69 7.95
CA MET A 96 11.13 -2.15 8.14
C MET A 96 11.88 -1.27 9.15
N LEU A 97 11.66 0.05 9.14
CA LEU A 97 12.25 0.97 10.12
C LEU A 97 11.75 0.69 11.53
N ALA A 98 10.44 0.44 11.72
CA ALA A 98 9.92 0.06 13.02
C ALA A 98 10.49 -1.27 13.52
N ALA A 99 10.70 -2.24 12.63
CA ALA A 99 11.36 -3.50 12.95
C ALA A 99 12.83 -3.30 13.38
N MET A 100 13.62 -2.56 12.59
CA MET A 100 15.03 -2.25 12.89
C MET A 100 15.17 -1.57 14.25
N PHE A 101 14.33 -0.57 14.53
CA PHE A 101 14.41 0.25 15.75
C PHE A 101 13.54 -0.28 16.90
N SER A 102 12.98 -1.48 16.79
CA SER A 102 12.16 -2.11 17.85
C SER A 102 12.97 -2.50 19.09
N GLY A 103 14.30 -2.50 19.02
CA GLY A 103 15.18 -2.97 20.10
C GLY A 103 15.26 -4.49 20.25
N ARG A 104 14.62 -5.24 19.34
CA ARG A 104 14.72 -6.71 19.28
C ARG A 104 15.99 -7.21 18.60
N HIS A 105 16.69 -6.32 17.89
CA HIS A 105 17.91 -6.61 17.16
C HIS A 105 19.00 -5.61 17.57
N GLU A 106 20.24 -6.09 17.67
CA GLU A 106 21.40 -5.21 17.79
C GLU A 106 21.65 -4.55 16.43
N LEU A 107 21.80 -3.22 16.45
CA LEU A 107 22.12 -2.43 15.27
C LEU A 107 23.59 -2.04 15.33
N GLU A 108 24.33 -2.35 14.28
CA GLU A 108 25.69 -1.86 14.10
C GLU A 108 25.67 -0.34 13.92
N LYS A 109 26.62 0.33 14.55
CA LYS A 109 26.75 1.80 14.51
C LYS A 109 28.19 2.18 14.20
N ASP A 110 28.34 3.28 13.47
CA ASP A 110 29.64 3.92 13.27
C ASP A 110 30.17 4.56 14.56
N ASP A 111 31.38 5.12 14.50
CA ASP A 111 32.05 5.80 15.63
C ASP A 111 31.24 7.00 16.18
N ASP A 112 30.35 7.58 15.36
CA ASP A 112 29.48 8.70 15.71
C ASP A 112 28.09 8.26 16.22
N GLY A 113 27.84 6.95 16.27
CA GLY A 113 26.61 6.32 16.73
C GLY A 113 25.48 6.31 15.69
N ARG A 114 25.80 6.41 14.39
CA ARG A 114 24.84 6.36 13.28
C ARG A 114 24.61 4.92 12.83
N VAL A 115 23.36 4.60 12.54
CA VAL A 115 22.98 3.35 11.88
C VAL A 115 23.03 3.56 10.37
N PHE A 116 23.76 2.70 9.67
CA PHE A 116 23.88 2.77 8.21
C PHE A 116 22.71 2.08 7.51
N ILE A 117 22.21 2.71 6.44
CA ILE A 117 21.19 2.19 5.54
C ILE A 117 21.69 2.40 4.11
N ASP A 118 21.90 1.32 3.37
CA ASP A 118 22.43 1.35 2.00
C ASP A 118 21.34 1.74 0.98
N ARG A 119 20.83 2.97 1.07
CA ARG A 119 19.74 3.51 0.23
C ARG A 119 19.98 4.95 -0.17
N ASP A 120 19.11 5.46 -1.04
CA ASP A 120 19.16 6.82 -1.54
C ASP A 120 18.75 7.84 -0.44
N GLY A 121 19.74 8.55 0.09
CA GLY A 121 19.54 9.55 1.14
C GLY A 121 18.71 10.75 0.69
N GLU A 122 18.74 11.16 -0.58
CA GLU A 122 17.91 12.27 -1.06
C GLU A 122 16.43 11.90 -1.03
N LEU A 123 16.10 10.68 -1.46
CA LEU A 123 14.73 10.18 -1.41
C LEU A 123 14.26 9.89 0.02
N PHE A 124 15.18 9.48 0.89
CA PHE A 124 14.87 9.26 2.30
C PHE A 124 14.36 10.52 3.02
N ASN A 125 14.73 11.72 2.54
CA ASN A 125 14.17 12.95 3.09
C ASN A 125 12.63 13.00 2.96
N TYR A 126 12.07 12.55 1.84
CA TYR A 126 10.61 12.48 1.65
C TYR A 126 9.97 11.38 2.50
N VAL A 127 10.65 10.24 2.65
CA VAL A 127 10.21 9.17 3.57
C VAL A 127 10.13 9.70 4.99
N LEU A 128 11.17 10.43 5.43
CA LEU A 128 11.22 10.99 6.77
C LEU A 128 10.20 12.11 6.99
N GLN A 129 9.95 12.94 5.97
CA GLN A 129 8.89 13.93 6.00
C GLN A 129 7.52 13.27 6.17
N TYR A 130 7.23 12.25 5.36
CA TYR A 130 6.02 11.46 5.46
C TYR A 130 5.82 10.86 6.86
N LEU A 131 6.86 10.28 7.46
CA LEU A 131 6.77 9.68 8.79
C LEU A 131 6.54 10.70 9.91
N ARG A 132 6.89 11.98 9.69
CA ARG A 132 6.66 13.08 10.64
C ARG A 132 5.27 13.69 10.52
N GLU A 133 4.80 13.89 9.30
CA GLU A 133 3.58 14.64 9.00
C GLU A 133 2.37 13.70 8.78
N GLY A 134 2.60 12.43 8.48
CA GLY A 134 1.58 11.45 8.09
C GLY A 134 1.10 11.61 6.64
N GLU A 135 1.54 12.66 5.96
CA GLU A 135 1.20 13.00 4.58
C GLU A 135 2.44 13.49 3.82
N LEU A 136 2.31 13.53 2.49
CA LEU A 136 3.32 14.05 1.59
C LEU A 136 2.61 14.88 0.52
N ASP A 137 3.04 16.12 0.30
CA ASP A 137 2.50 16.94 -0.79
C ASP A 137 3.05 16.44 -2.13
N LEU A 138 2.25 15.61 -2.80
CA LEU A 138 2.61 15.01 -4.08
C LEU A 138 2.71 16.06 -5.20
N PHE A 139 2.03 17.21 -5.08
CA PHE A 139 2.04 18.27 -6.11
C PHE A 139 3.36 19.05 -6.12
N GLN A 140 4.10 19.04 -5.01
CA GLN A 140 5.39 19.71 -4.89
C GLN A 140 6.58 18.79 -5.19
N LEU A 141 6.34 17.50 -5.48
CA LEU A 141 7.42 16.59 -5.83
C LEU A 141 8.03 16.96 -7.19
N PRO A 142 9.37 17.02 -7.31
CA PRO A 142 10.00 17.19 -8.60
C PRO A 142 9.65 16.06 -9.58
N SER A 143 9.63 16.37 -10.87
CA SER A 143 9.36 15.40 -11.93
C SER A 143 10.29 14.19 -11.83
N GLY A 144 9.72 12.99 -11.93
CA GLY A 144 10.45 11.72 -11.83
C GLY A 144 10.78 11.23 -10.40
N VAL A 145 10.59 12.07 -9.37
CA VAL A 145 10.82 11.65 -7.97
C VAL A 145 9.78 10.63 -7.51
N LYS A 146 8.51 10.80 -7.91
CA LYS A 146 7.40 9.94 -7.47
C LYS A 146 7.66 8.46 -7.71
N GLN A 147 8.11 8.08 -8.91
CA GLN A 147 8.37 6.68 -9.25
C GLN A 147 9.57 6.09 -8.50
N ARG A 148 10.61 6.91 -8.25
CA ARG A 148 11.76 6.49 -7.43
C ARG A 148 11.35 6.35 -5.97
N LEU A 149 10.56 7.27 -5.45
CA LEU A 149 10.05 7.25 -4.09
C LEU A 149 9.12 6.04 -3.83
N LYS A 150 8.36 5.58 -4.84
CA LYS A 150 7.61 4.31 -4.76
C LYS A 150 8.52 3.13 -4.41
N ARG A 151 9.72 3.07 -5.00
CA ARG A 151 10.69 1.99 -4.73
C ARG A 151 11.27 2.08 -3.32
N GLU A 152 11.49 3.29 -2.82
CA GLU A 152 11.89 3.48 -1.42
C GLU A 152 10.77 3.10 -0.46
N ALA A 153 9.53 3.49 -0.73
CA ALA A 153 8.38 3.11 0.09
C ALA A 153 8.25 1.58 0.21
N ALA A 154 8.42 0.85 -0.91
CA ALA A 154 8.46 -0.61 -0.92
C ALA A 154 9.66 -1.17 -0.12
N PHE A 155 10.85 -0.59 -0.27
CA PHE A 155 12.04 -1.02 0.47
C PHE A 155 11.88 -0.87 1.99
N TYR A 156 11.34 0.27 2.44
CA TYR A 156 11.07 0.53 3.87
C TYR A 156 9.78 -0.16 4.37
N CYS A 157 9.08 -0.89 3.50
CA CYS A 157 7.80 -1.56 3.77
C CYS A 157 6.77 -0.57 4.34
N LEU A 158 6.52 0.52 3.63
CA LEU A 158 5.58 1.58 4.02
C LEU A 158 4.31 1.51 3.17
N PRO A 159 3.37 0.59 3.46
CA PRO A 159 2.25 0.29 2.58
C PRO A 159 1.32 1.50 2.35
N LYS A 160 1.14 2.37 3.35
CA LYS A 160 0.31 3.57 3.20
C LYS A 160 0.97 4.62 2.32
N LEU A 161 2.30 4.73 2.38
CA LEU A 161 3.04 5.60 1.48
C LEU A 161 3.04 5.04 0.05
N GLU A 162 3.21 3.72 -0.11
CA GLU A 162 3.07 3.05 -1.40
C GLU A 162 1.69 3.28 -2.02
N GLU A 163 0.61 3.18 -1.24
CA GLU A 163 -0.76 3.47 -1.69
C GLU A 163 -0.90 4.93 -2.15
N LYS A 164 -0.45 5.89 -1.33
CA LYS A 164 -0.48 7.33 -1.65
C LYS A 164 0.35 7.66 -2.90
N LEU A 165 1.46 6.97 -3.12
CA LEU A 165 2.25 7.16 -4.33
C LEU A 165 1.60 6.43 -5.51
N GLY A 166 1.05 5.23 -5.29
CA GLY A 166 0.41 4.36 -6.26
C GLY A 166 -0.82 4.98 -6.93
N SER A 167 -1.45 5.97 -6.28
CA SER A 167 -2.55 6.75 -6.83
C SER A 167 -2.08 7.72 -7.94
N ASP A 168 -1.68 7.16 -9.08
CA ASP A 168 -1.53 7.89 -10.35
C ASP A 168 -2.51 7.42 -11.44
N ALA A 169 -3.29 6.35 -11.22
CA ALA A 169 -4.12 5.80 -12.29
C ALA A 169 -5.52 5.33 -11.85
N GLU A 170 -5.99 5.77 -10.69
CA GLU A 170 -7.41 5.84 -10.37
C GLU A 170 -7.65 7.09 -9.51
N ALA A 171 -7.37 8.27 -10.07
CA ALA A 171 -8.43 9.26 -9.95
C ALA A 171 -9.64 8.53 -10.52
N LYS A 172 -10.56 8.04 -9.65
CA LYS A 172 -11.87 7.57 -10.07
C LYS A 172 -12.31 8.55 -11.13
N ALA A 173 -12.24 8.14 -12.41
CA ALA A 173 -12.75 8.94 -13.48
C ALA A 173 -14.20 9.18 -13.06
N LEU A 174 -14.48 10.40 -12.60
CA LEU A 174 -15.85 10.78 -12.34
C LEU A 174 -16.57 10.47 -13.64
N PRO A 175 -17.79 9.90 -13.62
CA PRO A 175 -18.48 9.58 -14.85
C PRO A 175 -18.45 10.77 -15.82
N GLY A 176 -17.66 10.65 -16.90
CA GLY A 176 -17.38 11.75 -17.83
C GLY A 176 -16.01 12.43 -17.74
N SER A 177 -15.02 11.98 -16.95
CA SER A 177 -13.64 12.50 -17.04
C SER A 177 -12.99 12.14 -18.39
N VAL A 178 -12.12 13.00 -18.90
CA VAL A 178 -11.37 12.79 -20.15
C VAL A 178 -9.87 12.86 -19.85
N HIS A 179 -9.14 11.85 -20.34
CA HIS A 179 -7.68 11.78 -20.29
C HIS A 179 -7.15 11.93 -21.71
N LEU A 180 -6.30 12.95 -21.92
CA LEU A 180 -5.68 13.23 -23.21
C LEU A 180 -4.17 13.05 -23.09
N ALA A 181 -3.63 12.09 -23.84
CA ALA A 181 -2.20 11.98 -24.04
C ALA A 181 -1.83 12.75 -25.32
N VAL A 182 -0.96 13.76 -25.20
CA VAL A 182 -0.56 14.64 -26.32
C VAL A 182 0.93 14.51 -26.58
N LEU A 183 1.28 13.93 -27.73
CA LEU A 183 2.65 13.84 -28.22
C LEU A 183 2.91 14.93 -29.27
N VAL A 184 3.97 15.71 -29.05
CA VAL A 184 4.48 16.73 -29.98
C VAL A 184 5.74 16.19 -30.66
N TYR A 185 5.60 15.65 -31.86
CA TYR A 185 6.74 15.19 -32.66
C TYR A 185 7.26 16.30 -33.56
N TYR A 186 8.57 16.57 -33.55
CA TYR A 186 9.22 17.42 -34.56
C TYR A 186 10.64 16.93 -34.85
N GLY A 187 11.17 17.31 -36.01
CA GLY A 187 12.53 17.01 -36.44
C GLY A 187 13.09 18.15 -37.30
N PRO A 188 14.41 18.16 -37.60
CA PRO A 188 15.01 19.19 -38.44
C PRO A 188 14.31 19.29 -39.80
N GLY A 189 13.68 20.43 -40.07
CA GLY A 189 12.91 20.66 -41.32
C GLY A 189 11.55 19.93 -41.39
N VAL A 190 11.08 19.33 -40.29
CA VAL A 190 9.78 18.65 -40.22
C VAL A 190 8.82 19.51 -39.39
N GLU A 191 7.66 19.83 -39.97
CA GLU A 191 6.59 20.53 -39.23
C GLU A 191 6.19 19.72 -37.98
N PRO A 192 6.02 20.37 -36.81
CA PRO A 192 5.57 19.69 -35.62
C PRO A 192 4.20 19.03 -35.84
N ARG A 193 4.06 17.78 -35.40
CA ARG A 193 2.80 17.03 -35.40
C ARG A 193 2.32 16.79 -33.98
N PHE A 194 1.02 16.96 -33.80
CA PHE A 194 0.32 16.69 -32.56
C PHE A 194 -0.44 15.37 -32.70
N ILE A 195 -0.17 14.43 -31.81
CA ILE A 195 -0.90 13.17 -31.73
C ILE A 195 -1.65 13.18 -30.41
N THR A 196 -2.97 13.04 -30.47
CA THR A 196 -3.80 12.89 -29.28
C THR A 196 -4.26 11.43 -29.18
N GLN A 197 -4.04 10.82 -28.00
CA GLN A 197 -4.51 9.48 -27.68
C GLN A 197 -5.55 9.57 -26.56
N GLY A 198 -6.63 8.79 -26.68
CA GLY A 198 -7.77 8.86 -25.76
C GLY A 198 -8.73 10.03 -26.01
N ASP A 199 -8.59 10.72 -27.15
CA ASP A 199 -9.32 11.94 -27.46
C ASP A 199 -10.64 11.71 -28.22
N PRO A 200 -11.81 11.89 -27.57
CA PRO A 200 -13.11 11.75 -28.24
C PRO A 200 -13.45 12.89 -29.21
N LEU A 201 -12.71 14.01 -29.22
CA LEU A 201 -13.00 15.18 -30.06
C LEU A 201 -12.09 15.34 -31.29
N HIS A 202 -11.17 14.38 -31.53
CA HIS A 202 -10.22 14.41 -32.65
C HIS A 202 -9.50 15.77 -32.79
N LEU A 203 -8.93 16.26 -31.70
CA LEU A 203 -8.22 17.54 -31.59
C LEU A 203 -7.05 17.69 -32.57
N ALA A 204 -6.47 16.59 -33.04
CA ALA A 204 -5.33 16.60 -33.97
C ALA A 204 -5.55 17.56 -35.15
N ASP A 205 -6.77 17.62 -35.69
CA ASP A 205 -7.14 18.46 -36.83
C ASP A 205 -7.40 19.94 -36.47
N ARG A 206 -7.55 20.25 -35.18
CA ARG A 206 -7.84 21.60 -34.68
C ARG A 206 -6.58 22.38 -34.35
N PHE A 207 -5.44 21.72 -34.24
CA PHE A 207 -4.18 22.42 -34.00
C PHE A 207 -3.76 23.23 -35.22
N PRO A 208 -3.33 24.48 -35.04
CA PRO A 208 -2.90 25.32 -36.15
C PRO A 208 -1.68 24.70 -36.82
N LYS A 209 -1.61 24.77 -38.16
CA LYS A 209 -0.40 24.41 -38.91
C LYS A 209 0.75 25.33 -38.46
N LEU A 210 1.80 24.74 -37.90
CA LEU A 210 2.95 25.48 -37.42
C LEU A 210 3.98 25.61 -38.54
N GLN A 211 4.29 26.85 -38.92
CA GLN A 211 5.36 27.16 -39.87
C GLN A 211 6.62 27.60 -39.12
N GLY A 212 7.80 27.19 -39.59
CA GLY A 212 9.09 27.61 -39.04
C GLY A 212 10.00 26.46 -38.60
N SER A 213 11.26 26.80 -38.30
CA SER A 213 12.24 25.87 -37.73
C SER A 213 12.24 25.99 -36.21
N TYR A 214 12.17 24.85 -35.53
CA TYR A 214 12.04 24.76 -34.07
C TYR A 214 13.24 23.99 -33.51
N PRO A 215 14.34 24.69 -33.17
CA PRO A 215 15.65 24.04 -33.01
C PRO A 215 15.88 23.35 -31.65
N ASP A 216 15.11 23.66 -30.61
CA ASP A 216 15.37 23.14 -29.26
C ASP A 216 14.10 22.86 -28.41
N GLN A 217 14.29 22.24 -27.24
CA GLN A 217 13.22 21.86 -26.30
C GLN A 217 12.48 23.06 -25.68
N SER A 218 13.11 24.23 -25.59
CA SER A 218 12.49 25.45 -25.05
C SER A 218 11.34 25.89 -25.93
N VAL A 219 11.48 25.71 -27.25
CA VAL A 219 10.42 26.05 -28.19
C VAL A 219 9.21 25.12 -28.04
N VAL A 220 9.42 23.84 -27.76
CA VAL A 220 8.31 22.88 -27.54
C VAL A 220 7.47 23.29 -26.34
N ARG A 221 8.12 23.75 -25.28
CA ARG A 221 7.43 24.27 -24.09
C ARG A 221 6.60 25.52 -24.41
N GLU A 222 7.13 26.41 -25.24
CA GLU A 222 6.40 27.61 -25.65
C GLU A 222 5.25 27.28 -26.61
N LEU A 223 5.45 26.35 -27.55
CA LEU A 223 4.40 25.83 -28.42
C LEU A 223 3.27 25.18 -27.61
N TRP A 224 3.62 24.36 -26.62
CA TRP A 224 2.65 23.76 -25.68
C TRP A 224 1.79 24.85 -25.03
N ARG A 225 2.44 25.86 -24.43
CA ARG A 225 1.77 26.93 -23.68
C ARG A 225 0.89 27.81 -24.57
N THR A 226 1.37 28.15 -25.77
CA THR A 226 0.75 29.19 -26.61
C THR A 226 -0.18 28.65 -27.69
N ARG A 227 -0.02 27.38 -28.10
CA ARG A 227 -0.73 26.81 -29.25
C ARG A 227 -1.47 25.52 -28.95
N VAL A 228 -0.99 24.69 -28.01
CA VAL A 228 -1.59 23.38 -27.74
C VAL A 228 -2.61 23.44 -26.61
N LEU A 229 -2.18 23.88 -25.43
CA LEU A 229 -3.05 23.94 -24.25
C LEU A 229 -4.29 24.83 -24.46
N PRO A 230 -4.20 26.01 -25.10
CA PRO A 230 -5.39 26.82 -25.38
C PRO A 230 -6.43 26.11 -26.25
N VAL A 231 -5.99 25.38 -27.28
CA VAL A 231 -6.89 24.61 -28.16
C VAL A 231 -7.60 23.50 -27.39
N ILE A 232 -6.88 22.82 -26.48
CA ILE A 232 -7.47 21.80 -25.61
C ILE A 232 -8.54 22.42 -24.71
N LEU A 233 -8.22 23.53 -24.02
CA LEU A 233 -9.15 24.20 -23.10
C LEU A 233 -10.39 24.75 -23.81
N GLU A 234 -10.24 25.31 -25.01
CA GLU A 234 -11.36 25.78 -25.83
C GLU A 234 -12.25 24.60 -26.29
N SER A 235 -11.62 23.50 -26.69
CA SER A 235 -12.33 22.31 -27.17
C SER A 235 -13.09 21.60 -26.05
N TYR A 236 -12.54 21.61 -24.85
CA TYR A 236 -13.10 21.03 -23.63
C TYR A 236 -13.65 22.11 -22.69
N HIS A 237 -14.28 23.17 -23.22
CA HIS A 237 -14.83 24.28 -22.43
C HIS A 237 -15.89 23.86 -21.38
N ASN A 238 -16.53 22.70 -21.56
CA ASN A 238 -17.45 22.10 -20.58
C ASN A 238 -16.74 21.20 -19.55
N TYR A 239 -15.42 21.32 -19.43
CA TYR A 239 -14.58 20.55 -18.51
C TYR A 239 -13.67 21.48 -17.70
N HIS A 240 -13.41 21.11 -16.46
CA HIS A 240 -12.38 21.74 -15.63
C HIS A 240 -11.05 21.00 -15.82
N LEU A 241 -9.99 21.76 -16.11
CA LEU A 241 -8.62 21.25 -16.11
C LEU A 241 -8.22 20.86 -14.68
N ILE A 242 -7.82 19.61 -14.50
CA ILE A 242 -7.36 19.06 -13.22
C ILE A 242 -5.84 19.15 -13.13
N SER A 243 -5.15 18.56 -14.10
CA SER A 243 -3.69 18.50 -14.13
C SER A 243 -3.17 18.47 -15.58
N VAL A 244 -1.92 18.92 -15.72
CA VAL A 244 -1.10 18.76 -16.93
C VAL A 244 0.25 18.22 -16.48
N GLU A 245 0.53 16.96 -16.84
CA GLU A 245 1.72 16.23 -16.43
C GLU A 245 2.66 16.09 -17.62
N LYS A 246 3.97 16.31 -17.41
CA LYS A 246 4.98 16.23 -18.47
C LYS A 246 5.84 14.99 -18.24
N GLU A 247 5.56 13.91 -18.98
CA GLU A 247 6.33 12.66 -18.87
C GLU A 247 7.65 12.70 -19.66
N SER A 248 7.70 13.51 -20.73
CA SER A 248 8.93 13.66 -21.52
C SER A 248 9.02 15.05 -22.15
N PRO A 249 10.16 15.44 -22.74
CA PRO A 249 10.29 16.69 -23.48
C PRO A 249 9.23 16.92 -24.56
N TYR A 250 8.57 15.86 -25.02
CA TYR A 250 7.65 15.86 -26.16
C TYR A 250 6.26 15.30 -25.83
N TYR A 251 6.02 14.87 -24.59
CA TYR A 251 4.78 14.18 -24.21
C TYR A 251 4.19 14.81 -22.95
N TRP A 252 2.89 15.10 -23.02
CA TRP A 252 2.10 15.62 -21.93
C TRP A 252 0.82 14.83 -21.74
N GLU A 253 0.44 14.56 -20.51
CA GLU A 253 -0.88 14.07 -20.14
C GLU A 253 -1.72 15.22 -19.60
N VAL A 254 -2.97 15.32 -20.07
CA VAL A 254 -3.92 16.35 -19.66
C VAL A 254 -5.16 15.66 -19.11
N HIS A 255 -5.50 16.02 -17.87
CA HIS A 255 -6.61 15.43 -17.14
C HIS A 255 -7.72 16.47 -16.99
N LEU A 256 -8.92 16.13 -17.46
CA LEU A 256 -10.08 17.02 -17.51
C LEU A 256 -11.27 16.34 -16.84
N ASN A 257 -11.99 17.08 -15.99
CA ASN A 257 -13.25 16.62 -15.39
C ASN A 257 -14.42 17.34 -16.02
N ARG A 258 -15.47 16.60 -16.39
CA ARG A 258 -16.69 17.20 -16.92
C ARG A 258 -17.32 18.11 -15.87
N ILE A 259 -17.70 19.31 -16.28
CA ILE A 259 -18.53 20.19 -15.48
C ILE A 259 -19.92 19.54 -15.47
N VAL A 260 -20.28 18.92 -14.34
CA VAL A 260 -21.64 18.41 -14.14
C VAL A 260 -22.55 19.63 -13.95
N PRO A 261 -23.61 19.80 -14.76
CA PRO A 261 -24.59 20.86 -14.53
C PRO A 261 -25.37 20.63 -13.22
#